data_AF-A0A317DCL7-F1
#
_entry.id   AF-A0A317DCL7-F1
#
_cell.length_a   1.000
_cell.length_b   1.000
_cell.length_c   1.000
_cell.angle_alpha   90.00
_cell.angle_beta   90.00
_cell.angle_gamma   90.00
#
_symmetry.space_group_name_H-M   'P 1'
#
loop_
_entity.id
_entity.type
_entity.pdbx_description
1 polymer ?
#
loop_
_entity_poly.entity_id
_entity_poly.type
_entity_poly.pdbx_seq_one_letter_code
_entity_poly.pdbx_strand_id
1 'polypeptide(L)'
;MLAAVFLDPDDVLVAAVVAQMMEWVDVEHREQWIGLARNESDRQYASRRAREVDILRIQGAVPKLTRETLSAWTDSLQIRLAETSMAVRTLDHLAQYGRTKRIRRTAARRLATV
;
A
#
# COMPACT_ATOMS: atom_id res chain seq x y z
N MET A 1 0.09 -25.45 3.78
CA MET A 1 -0.11 -24.56 2.62
C MET A 1 1.10 -23.67 2.35
N LEU A 2 1.69 -23.00 3.36
CA LEU A 2 2.94 -22.21 3.23
C LEU A 2 4.05 -22.91 2.43
N ALA A 3 4.45 -24.13 2.82
CA ALA A 3 5.57 -24.84 2.19
C ALA A 3 5.38 -25.15 0.69
N ALA A 4 4.14 -25.20 0.19
CA ALA A 4 3.86 -25.58 -1.20
C ALA A 4 4.14 -24.43 -2.19
N VAL A 5 3.84 -23.19 -1.81
CA VAL A 5 4.07 -22.02 -2.69
C VAL A 5 5.57 -21.76 -2.87
N PHE A 6 6.40 -22.03 -1.86
CA PHE A 6 7.84 -21.73 -1.95
C PHE A 6 8.64 -22.75 -2.77
N LEU A 7 8.09 -23.95 -2.93
CA LEU A 7 8.63 -24.96 -3.84
C LEU A 7 8.19 -24.74 -5.30
N ASP A 8 7.30 -23.77 -5.53
CA ASP A 8 6.82 -23.46 -6.88
C ASP A 8 7.96 -22.88 -7.72
N PRO A 9 8.22 -23.40 -8.93
CA PRO A 9 9.28 -22.88 -9.78
C PRO A 9 8.98 -21.46 -10.33
N ASP A 10 7.73 -20.99 -10.26
CA ASP A 10 7.33 -19.68 -10.77
C ASP A 10 7.65 -18.55 -9.78
N ASP A 11 8.77 -17.87 -10.03
CA ASP A 11 9.23 -16.71 -9.26
C ASP A 11 8.18 -15.58 -9.20
N VAL A 12 7.43 -15.37 -10.28
CA VAL A 12 6.42 -14.31 -10.38
C VAL A 12 5.24 -14.62 -9.48
N LEU A 13 4.80 -15.88 -9.45
CA LEU A 13 3.76 -16.35 -8.55
C LEU A 13 4.18 -16.18 -7.09
N VAL A 14 5.42 -16.60 -6.74
CA VAL A 14 5.95 -16.46 -5.38
C VAL A 14 5.99 -14.99 -4.96
N ALA A 15 6.49 -14.09 -5.82
CA ALA A 15 6.55 -12.66 -5.54
C ALA A 15 5.15 -12.04 -5.33
N ALA A 16 4.16 -12.43 -6.15
CA ALA A 16 2.79 -11.98 -6.01
C ALA A 16 2.17 -12.42 -4.67
N VAL A 17 2.39 -13.67 -4.27
CA VAL A 17 1.90 -14.19 -2.97
C VAL A 17 2.59 -13.46 -1.81
N VAL A 18 3.91 -13.30 -1.84
CA VAL A 18 4.65 -12.59 -0.80
C VAL A 18 4.13 -11.16 -0.63
N ALA A 19 3.90 -10.43 -1.73
CA ALA A 19 3.35 -9.08 -1.69
C ALA A 19 1.92 -9.04 -1.16
N GLN A 20 1.08 -10.00 -1.55
CA GLN A 20 -0.30 -10.13 -1.06
C GLN A 20 -0.32 -10.40 0.46
N MET A 21 0.57 -11.25 0.96
CA MET A 21 0.62 -11.61 2.38
C MET A 21 0.95 -10.43 3.29
N MET A 22 1.57 -9.35 2.78
CA MET A 22 1.78 -8.13 3.55
C MET A 22 0.48 -7.51 4.10
N GLU A 23 -0.66 -7.77 3.44
CA GLU A 23 -1.99 -7.34 3.91
C GLU A 23 -2.49 -8.16 5.11
N TRP A 24 -2.10 -9.44 5.17
CA TRP A 24 -2.70 -10.44 6.06
C TRP A 24 -1.82 -10.82 7.25
N VAL A 25 -0.50 -10.74 7.10
CA VAL A 25 0.43 -11.14 8.18
C VAL A 25 0.62 -10.02 9.20
N ASP A 26 0.90 -10.43 10.43
CA ASP A 26 1.34 -9.53 11.48
C ASP A 26 2.70 -8.93 11.16
N VAL A 27 2.94 -7.72 11.66
CA VAL A 27 4.15 -6.94 11.37
C VAL A 27 5.41 -7.74 11.69
N GLU A 28 5.40 -8.49 12.78
CA GLU A 28 6.50 -9.33 13.28
C GLU A 28 6.91 -10.43 12.29
N HIS A 29 5.97 -10.93 11.48
CA HIS A 29 6.23 -12.01 10.53
C HIS A 29 6.61 -11.50 9.13
N ARG A 30 6.48 -10.20 8.85
CA ARG A 30 6.67 -9.67 7.49
C ARG A 30 8.07 -9.86 6.95
N GLU A 31 9.10 -9.67 7.77
CA GLU A 31 10.49 -9.86 7.33
C GLU A 31 10.76 -11.29 6.88
N GLN A 32 10.24 -12.27 7.63
CA GLN A 32 10.31 -13.68 7.25
C GLN A 32 9.66 -13.91 5.88
N TRP A 33 8.48 -13.33 5.65
CA TRP A 33 7.78 -13.45 4.37
C TRP A 33 8.50 -12.74 3.22
N ILE A 34 9.03 -11.55 3.45
CA ILE A 34 9.81 -10.81 2.46
C ILE A 34 11.05 -11.62 2.06
N GLY A 35 11.74 -12.24 3.02
CA GLY A 35 12.91 -13.08 2.77
C GLY A 35 12.66 -14.28 1.84
N LEU A 36 11.39 -14.66 1.61
CA LEU A 36 11.01 -15.76 0.72
C LEU A 36 11.01 -15.36 -0.75
N ALA A 37 10.99 -14.06 -1.06
CA ALA A 37 11.16 -13.60 -2.43
C ALA A 37 12.59 -13.84 -2.90
N ARG A 38 12.74 -14.47 -4.08
CA ARG A 38 14.01 -15.03 -4.56
C ARG A 38 15.01 -13.95 -4.97
N ASN A 39 14.54 -12.90 -5.65
CA ASN A 39 15.39 -11.80 -6.09
C ASN A 39 15.19 -10.53 -5.24
N GLU A 40 16.15 -9.63 -5.34
CA GLU A 40 16.18 -8.41 -4.53
C GLU A 40 15.08 -7.40 -4.93
N SER A 41 14.74 -7.32 -6.21
CA SER A 41 13.65 -6.45 -6.67
C SER A 41 12.30 -6.81 -6.06
N ASP A 42 12.01 -8.11 -5.93
CA ASP A 42 10.76 -8.61 -5.35
C ASP A 42 10.73 -8.40 -3.84
N ARG A 43 11.87 -8.55 -3.16
CA ARG A 43 12.02 -8.19 -1.75
C ARG A 43 11.76 -6.71 -1.50
N GLN A 44 12.30 -5.84 -2.36
CA GLN A 44 12.05 -4.40 -2.29
C GLN A 44 10.59 -4.05 -2.58
N TYR A 45 9.97 -4.75 -3.55
CA TYR A 45 8.55 -4.58 -3.85
C TYR A 45 7.67 -4.99 -2.65
N ALA A 46 7.90 -6.16 -2.06
CA ALA A 46 7.20 -6.63 -0.87
C ALA A 46 7.40 -5.68 0.33
N SER A 47 8.62 -5.19 0.53
CA SER A 47 8.94 -4.22 1.58
C SER A 47 8.20 -2.89 1.38
N ARG A 48 8.11 -2.41 0.13
CA ARG A 48 7.29 -1.24 -0.19
C ARG A 48 5.82 -1.52 0.11
N ARG A 49 5.32 -2.69 -0.28
CA ARG A 49 3.92 -3.08 -0.04
C ARG A 49 3.58 -3.13 1.44
N ALA A 50 4.47 -3.67 2.29
CA ALA A 50 4.31 -3.65 3.74
C ALA A 50 4.09 -2.22 4.28
N ARG A 51 4.90 -1.26 3.85
CA ARG A 51 4.77 0.16 4.25
C ARG A 51 3.44 0.76 3.79
N GLU A 52 3.00 0.44 2.58
CA GLU A 52 1.70 0.90 2.08
C GLU A 52 0.54 0.33 2.91
N VAL A 53 0.62 -0.94 3.30
CA VAL A 53 -0.38 -1.57 4.17
C VAL A 53 -0.47 -0.86 5.52
N ASP A 54 0.67 -0.46 6.10
CA ASP A 54 0.66 0.26 7.37
C ASP A 54 -0.01 1.62 7.24
N ILE A 55 0.23 2.33 6.14
CA ILE A 55 -0.45 3.58 5.82
C ILE A 55 -1.96 3.33 5.66
N LEU A 56 -2.36 2.26 4.98
CA LEU A 56 -3.77 1.90 4.80
C LEU A 56 -4.45 1.56 6.13
N ARG A 57 -3.77 0.85 7.04
CA ARG A 57 -4.29 0.47 8.36
C ARG A 57 -4.63 1.69 9.21
N ILE A 58 -3.81 2.73 9.16
CA ILE A 58 -4.10 4.02 9.82
C ILE A 58 -4.97 4.94 8.96
N GLN A 59 -5.56 4.42 7.87
CA GLN A 59 -6.38 5.19 6.91
C GLN A 59 -5.68 6.43 6.34
N GLY A 60 -4.36 6.38 6.23
CA GLY A 60 -3.53 7.48 5.77
C GLY A 60 -3.46 8.66 6.73
N ALA A 61 -3.86 8.50 8.00
CA ALA A 61 -3.78 9.51 9.06
C ALA A 61 -2.33 9.78 9.51
N VAL A 62 -1.47 10.14 8.56
CA VAL A 62 -0.05 10.40 8.78
C VAL A 62 0.12 11.80 9.42
N PRO A 63 0.73 11.92 10.61
CA PRO A 63 0.79 13.19 11.36
C PRO A 63 1.44 14.35 10.60
N LYS A 64 2.41 14.06 9.74
CA LYS A 64 3.14 15.04 8.91
C LYS A 64 2.90 14.78 7.42
N LEU A 65 1.64 14.56 7.02
CA LEU A 65 1.29 14.43 5.61
C LEU A 65 1.64 15.73 4.88
N THR A 66 2.60 15.65 3.96
CA THR A 66 3.01 16.72 3.05
C THR A 66 2.80 16.30 1.59
N ARG A 67 2.93 17.25 0.66
CA ARG A 67 2.90 16.97 -0.78
C ARG A 67 4.00 16.01 -1.21
N GLU A 68 5.20 16.14 -0.65
CA GLU A 68 6.35 15.27 -0.95
C GLU A 68 6.07 13.84 -0.48
N THR A 69 5.54 13.69 0.74
CA THR A 69 5.13 12.39 1.29
C THR A 69 4.10 11.72 0.38
N LEU A 70 3.08 12.49 -0.04
CA LEU A 70 2.03 12.01 -0.92
C LEU A 70 2.56 11.63 -2.31
N SER A 71 3.55 12.36 -2.84
CA SER A 71 4.18 12.07 -4.13
C SER A 71 4.96 10.74 -4.16
N ALA A 72 5.44 10.31 -2.99
CA ALA A 72 6.12 9.02 -2.83
C ALA A 72 5.14 7.84 -2.76
N TRP A 73 3.84 8.09 -2.54
CA TRP A 73 2.82 7.05 -2.53
C TRP A 73 2.51 6.61 -3.96
N THR A 74 2.33 5.30 -4.14
CA THR A 74 1.91 4.76 -5.43
C THR A 74 0.47 5.17 -5.77
N ASP A 75 0.14 5.14 -7.06
CA ASP A 75 -1.23 5.38 -7.52
C ASP A 75 -2.22 4.41 -6.87
N SER A 76 -1.80 3.17 -6.63
CA SER A 76 -2.59 2.13 -5.94
C SER A 76 -2.89 2.49 -4.48
N LEU A 77 -1.89 2.96 -3.72
CA LEU A 77 -2.10 3.44 -2.35
C LEU A 77 -3.03 4.66 -2.34
N GLN A 78 -2.77 5.64 -3.20
CA GLN A 78 -3.54 6.87 -3.24
C GLN A 78 -5.02 6.64 -3.61
N ILE A 79 -5.31 5.76 -4.58
CA ILE A 79 -6.71 5.48 -4.96
C ILE A 79 -7.44 4.72 -3.86
N ARG A 80 -6.82 3.74 -3.21
CA ARG A 80 -7.42 3.02 -2.08
C ARG A 80 -7.76 3.98 -0.94
N LEU A 81 -6.83 4.86 -0.56
CA LEU A 81 -7.08 5.88 0.47
C LEU A 81 -8.15 6.88 0.07
N ALA A 82 -8.18 7.31 -1.19
CA ALA A 82 -9.24 8.19 -1.69
C ALA A 82 -10.62 7.54 -1.57
N GLU A 83 -10.71 6.21 -1.72
CA GLU A 83 -11.96 5.45 -1.63
C GLU A 83 -12.35 5.12 -0.18
N THR A 84 -11.40 4.81 0.71
CA THR A 84 -11.70 4.21 2.02
C THR A 84 -11.34 5.07 3.24
N SER A 85 -10.49 6.08 3.10
CA SER A 85 -10.03 6.89 4.24
C SER A 85 -11.19 7.66 4.87
N MET A 86 -11.18 7.76 6.21
CA MET A 86 -12.01 8.68 6.99
C MET A 86 -11.21 9.88 7.51
N ALA A 87 -9.90 9.92 7.25
CA ALA A 87 -9.05 11.02 7.69
C ALA A 87 -9.25 12.23 6.75
N VAL A 88 -10.00 13.22 7.23
CA VAL A 88 -10.34 14.45 6.48
C VAL A 88 -9.09 15.11 5.87
N ARG A 89 -8.01 15.24 6.65
CA ARG A 89 -6.74 15.82 6.16
C ARG A 89 -6.15 15.05 4.97
N THR A 90 -6.25 13.73 4.99
CA THR A 90 -5.74 12.85 3.94
C THR A 90 -6.58 12.96 2.67
N LEU A 91 -7.91 12.99 2.81
CA LEU A 91 -8.82 13.20 1.68
C LEU A 91 -8.63 14.59 1.06
N ASP A 92 -8.48 15.63 1.88
CA ASP A 92 -8.20 17.00 1.41
C ASP A 92 -6.87 17.07 0.62
N HIS A 93 -5.79 16.48 1.16
CA HIS A 93 -4.50 16.46 0.45
C HIS A 93 -4.56 15.65 -0.84
N LEU A 94 -5.26 14.51 -0.86
CA LEU A 94 -5.46 13.72 -2.07
C LEU A 94 -6.32 14.46 -3.11
N ALA A 95 -7.32 15.24 -2.69
CA ALA A 95 -8.15 16.03 -3.57
C ALA A 95 -7.35 17.13 -4.29
N GLN A 96 -6.41 17.76 -3.58
CA GLN A 96 -5.58 18.84 -4.12
C GLN A 96 -4.39 18.30 -4.94
N TYR A 97 -3.65 17.33 -4.39
CA TYR A 97 -2.33 16.91 -4.89
C TYR A 97 -2.26 15.47 -5.38
N GLY A 98 -3.39 14.76 -5.41
CA GLY A 98 -3.46 13.39 -5.92
C GLY A 98 -2.84 13.26 -7.31
N ARG A 99 -2.07 12.18 -7.50
CA ARG A 99 -1.20 11.97 -8.66
C ARG A 99 -1.96 11.90 -9.98
N THR A 100 -3.21 11.45 -9.95
CA THR A 100 -4.09 11.41 -11.13
C THR A 100 -5.37 12.21 -10.92
N LYS A 101 -5.99 12.62 -12.03
CA LYS A 101 -7.33 13.25 -12.00
C LYS A 101 -8.39 12.37 -11.34
N ARG A 102 -8.30 11.03 -11.52
CA ARG A 102 -9.21 10.07 -10.90
C ARG A 102 -9.11 10.13 -9.38
N ILE A 103 -7.89 10.03 -8.84
CA ILE A 103 -7.62 10.11 -7.38
C ILE A 103 -8.18 11.41 -6.80
N ARG A 104 -7.83 12.56 -7.40
CA ARG A 104 -8.29 13.88 -6.94
C ARG A 104 -9.82 13.98 -6.89
N ARG A 105 -10.51 13.50 -7.92
CA ARG A 105 -11.97 13.51 -7.99
C ARG A 105 -12.61 12.58 -6.97
N THR A 106 -12.08 11.38 -6.79
CA THR A 106 -12.60 10.42 -5.81
C THR A 106 -12.47 10.98 -4.39
N ALA A 107 -11.29 11.51 -4.05
CA ALA A 107 -11.04 12.11 -2.74
C ALA A 107 -11.94 13.33 -2.48
N ALA A 108 -12.08 14.25 -3.45
CA ALA A 108 -12.96 15.41 -3.32
C ALA A 108 -14.43 15.01 -3.09
N ARG A 109 -14.90 13.97 -3.80
CA ARG A 109 -16.25 13.45 -3.61
C ARG A 109 -16.43 12.85 -2.22
N ARG A 110 -15.47 12.04 -1.76
CA ARG A 110 -15.51 11.40 -0.45
C ARG A 110 -15.43 12.42 0.69
N LEU A 111 -14.62 13.46 0.54
CA LEU A 111 -14.49 14.55 1.50
C LEU A 111 -15.83 15.28 1.74
N ALA A 112 -16.70 15.39 0.74
CA ALA A 112 -18.02 15.98 0.89
C ALA A 112 -19.03 15.09 1.66
N THR A 113 -18.67 13.84 1.93
CA THR A 113 -19.56 12.82 2.54
C THR A 113 -19.06 12.27 3.87
N VAL A 114 -17.81 12.56 4.24
CA VAL A 114 -17.19 12.17 5.52
C VAL A 114 -17.40 13.29 6.52
#